data_AF-A0AAU4CK83-F1
#
_entry.id   AF-A0AAU4CK83-F1
#
_cell.length_a   1.000
_cell.length_b   1.000
_cell.length_c   1.000
_cell.angle_alpha   90.00
_cell.angle_beta   90.00
_cell.angle_gamma   90.00
#
_symmetry.space_group_name_H-M   'P 1'
#
loop_
_entity.id
_entity.type
_entity.pdbx_description
1 polymer ?
#
loop_
_entity_poly.entity_id
_entity_poly.type
_entity_poly.pdbx_seq_one_letter_code
_entity_poly.pdbx_strand_id
1 'polypeptide(L)'
;MAYLAAYDVHQARVFGRCEPTTGIVPFMNLVEQVMTQEPYASAKRVFWIVDNGSSHRGKKAIDRLTSRFPNAVMVHTPVHASWTNQIEIFFSIVQRKVVSPNDFTDLNEVRDRLRAFEDRYNATAQPFQWRFTTSDLDDLLARLDRNTAVRHEESSIPQAM
;
A
#
# COMPACT_ATOMS: atom_id res chain seq x y z
N MET A 1 -13.70 12.12 3.53
CA MET A 1 -13.36 10.85 4.21
C MET A 1 -12.43 10.05 3.32
N ALA A 2 -11.42 9.43 3.90
CA ALA A 2 -10.51 8.51 3.25
C ALA A 2 -10.49 7.18 4.00
N TYR A 3 -10.41 6.07 3.28
CA TYR A 3 -10.17 4.75 3.84
C TYR A 3 -8.73 4.35 3.56
N LEU A 4 -7.95 4.16 4.62
CA LEU A 4 -6.59 3.62 4.55
C LEU A 4 -6.63 2.19 5.06
N ALA A 5 -5.84 1.31 4.45
CA ALA A 5 -5.73 -0.06 4.91
C ALA A 5 -4.31 -0.60 4.75
N ALA A 6 -3.93 -1.51 5.65
CA ALA A 6 -2.74 -2.34 5.54
C ALA A 6 -3.17 -3.80 5.45
N TYR A 7 -2.40 -4.61 4.73
CA TYR A 7 -2.67 -6.04 4.54
C TYR A 7 -1.43 -6.85 4.91
N ASP A 8 -1.59 -7.74 5.89
CA ASP A 8 -0.61 -8.76 6.21
C ASP A 8 -0.72 -9.89 5.17
N VAL A 9 0.28 -9.97 4.30
CA VAL A 9 0.33 -10.96 3.21
C VAL A 9 0.50 -12.40 3.70
N HIS A 10 1.00 -12.60 4.93
CA HIS A 10 1.20 -13.93 5.51
C HIS A 10 -0.03 -14.42 6.26
N GLN A 11 -0.68 -13.53 7.02
CA GLN A 11 -1.86 -13.86 7.81
C GLN A 11 -3.18 -13.64 7.07
N ALA A 12 -3.14 -13.04 5.88
CA ALA A 12 -4.32 -12.58 5.14
C ALA A 12 -5.23 -11.66 5.96
N ARG A 13 -4.62 -10.75 6.73
CA ARG A 13 -5.32 -9.87 7.65
C ARG A 13 -5.26 -8.43 7.20
N VAL A 14 -6.42 -7.79 7.15
CA VAL A 14 -6.57 -6.36 6.86
C VAL A 14 -6.66 -5.58 8.17
N PHE A 15 -6.04 -4.41 8.18
CA PHE A 15 -6.22 -3.39 9.18
C PHE A 15 -6.72 -2.13 8.48
N GLY A 16 -7.99 -1.80 8.65
CA GLY A 16 -8.62 -0.63 8.04
C GLY A 16 -8.75 0.54 9.00
N ARG A 17 -8.73 1.75 8.42
CA ARG A 17 -8.99 3.01 9.11
C ARG A 17 -9.75 3.98 8.22
N CYS A 18 -10.90 4.44 8.70
CA CYS A 18 -11.59 5.59 8.12
C CYS A 18 -11.09 6.87 8.78
N GLU A 19 -10.48 7.76 8.00
CA GLU A 19 -9.91 9.03 8.44
C GLU A 19 -10.60 10.19 7.70
N PRO A 20 -10.64 11.42 8.26
CA PRO A 20 -11.30 12.55 7.59
C PRO A 20 -10.69 12.90 6.23
N THR A 21 -9.36 12.75 6.11
CA THR A 21 -8.54 13.11 4.94
C THR A 21 -7.43 12.08 4.71
N THR A 22 -6.75 12.17 3.57
CA THR A 22 -5.48 11.49 3.31
C THR A 22 -4.31 12.29 3.88
N GLY A 23 -3.12 11.70 3.95
CA GLY A 23 -1.89 12.42 4.29
C GLY A 23 -0.99 11.66 5.25
N ILE A 24 0.08 12.34 5.68
CA ILE A 24 1.12 11.75 6.54
C ILE A 24 0.55 11.31 7.89
N VAL A 25 -0.25 12.16 8.55
CA VAL A 25 -0.81 11.85 9.88
C VAL A 25 -1.76 10.65 9.82
N PRO A 26 -2.79 10.61 8.94
CA PRO A 26 -3.62 9.42 8.74
C PRO A 26 -2.82 8.14 8.45
N PHE A 27 -1.77 8.23 7.61
CA PHE A 27 -0.91 7.10 7.31
C PHE A 27 -0.15 6.61 8.56
N MET A 28 0.43 7.51 9.34
CA MET A 28 1.14 7.13 10.58
C MET A 28 0.20 6.55 11.65
N ASN A 29 -1.07 7.00 11.71
CA ASN A 29 -2.07 6.38 12.58
C ASN A 29 -2.36 4.93 12.19
N LEU A 30 -2.42 4.62 10.89
CA LEU A 30 -2.54 3.24 10.40
C LEU A 30 -1.31 2.42 10.76
N VAL A 31 -0.10 2.98 10.57
CA VAL A 31 1.15 2.33 10.96
C VAL A 31 1.13 2.01 12.45
N GLU A 32 0.75 2.96 13.30
CA GLU A 32 0.69 2.76 14.75
C GLU A 32 -0.34 1.69 15.14
N GLN A 33 -1.52 1.68 14.51
CA GLN A 33 -2.51 0.62 14.72
C GLN A 33 -1.96 -0.78 14.45
N VAL A 34 -1.13 -0.95 13.42
CA VAL A 34 -0.52 -2.25 13.06
C VAL A 34 0.67 -2.55 13.97
N MET A 35 1.65 -1.63 14.04
CA MET A 35 2.94 -1.85 14.70
C MET A 35 2.85 -2.02 16.22
N THR A 36 1.73 -1.64 16.84
CA THR A 36 1.48 -1.84 18.28
C THR A 36 0.83 -3.20 18.61
N GLN A 37 0.46 -4.00 17.61
CA GLN A 37 -0.11 -5.32 17.80
C GLN A 37 0.94 -6.42 17.64
N GLU A 38 0.76 -7.53 18.35
CA GLU A 38 1.53 -8.75 18.07
C GLU A 38 1.04 -9.42 16.77
N PRO A 39 1.93 -10.03 15.97
CA PRO A 39 3.37 -10.22 16.23
C PRO A 39 4.27 -9.03 15.83
N TYR A 40 3.71 -7.95 15.27
CA TYR A 40 4.49 -6.84 14.68
C TYR A 40 5.28 -6.05 15.72
N ALA A 41 4.74 -5.90 16.93
CA ALA A 41 5.40 -5.20 18.03
C ALA A 41 6.69 -5.91 18.47
N SER A 42 6.69 -7.24 18.54
CA SER A 42 7.86 -8.04 18.93
C SER A 42 8.73 -8.55 17.78
N ALA A 43 8.25 -8.46 16.53
CA ALA A 43 8.97 -8.94 15.37
C ALA A 43 10.33 -8.24 15.20
N LYS A 44 11.37 -9.01 14.86
CA LYS A 44 12.72 -8.48 14.57
C LYS A 44 12.69 -7.42 13.46
N ARG A 45 11.89 -7.64 12.42
CA ARG A 45 11.66 -6.70 11.33
C ARG A 45 10.23 -6.85 10.80
N VAL A 46 9.61 -5.72 10.47
CA VAL A 46 8.33 -5.64 9.77
C VAL A 46 8.53 -4.83 8.50
N PHE A 47 8.33 -5.46 7.34
CA PHE A 47 8.48 -4.80 6.05
C PHE A 47 7.17 -4.13 5.63
N TRP A 48 7.21 -2.81 5.45
CA TRP A 48 6.11 -2.01 4.94
C TRP A 48 6.29 -1.79 3.44
N ILE A 49 5.62 -2.61 2.63
CA ILE A 49 5.59 -2.47 1.17
C ILE A 49 4.56 -1.39 0.81
N VAL A 50 5.01 -0.32 0.17
CA VAL A 50 4.16 0.84 -0.15
C VAL A 50 4.36 1.29 -1.59
N ASP A 51 3.34 1.94 -2.16
CA ASP A 51 3.49 2.60 -3.45
C ASP A 51 4.27 3.93 -3.29
N ASN A 52 4.27 4.79 -4.31
CA ASN A 52 4.98 6.08 -4.27
C ASN A 52 4.05 7.26 -3.90
N GLY A 53 2.96 6.98 -3.19
CA GLY A 53 1.97 7.95 -2.73
C GLY A 53 2.57 9.04 -1.82
N SER A 54 2.02 10.25 -1.91
CA SER A 54 2.57 11.44 -1.25
C SER A 54 2.72 11.31 0.27
N SER A 55 1.86 10.53 0.94
CA SER A 55 1.89 10.33 2.40
C SER A 55 3.10 9.52 2.88
N HIS A 56 3.71 8.72 2.02
CA HIS A 56 4.79 7.81 2.36
C HIS A 56 5.91 7.81 1.31
N ARG A 57 6.08 8.91 0.59
CA ARG A 57 7.08 9.03 -0.48
C ARG A 57 8.51 9.26 0.04
N GLY A 58 9.43 8.43 -0.45
CA GLY A 58 10.88 8.67 -0.40
C GLY A 58 11.50 8.69 1.00
N LYS A 59 12.73 9.21 1.09
CA LYS A 59 13.57 9.16 2.29
C LYS A 59 12.90 9.74 3.54
N LYS A 60 12.17 10.85 3.43
CA LYS A 60 11.47 11.46 4.58
C LYS A 60 10.42 10.54 5.20
N ALA A 61 9.78 9.67 4.40
CA ALA A 61 8.83 8.70 4.91
C ALA A 61 9.53 7.53 5.61
N ILE A 62 10.63 7.05 5.04
CA ILE A 62 11.50 6.03 5.66
C ILE A 62 11.98 6.52 7.03
N ASP A 63 12.60 7.70 7.08
CA ASP A 63 13.17 8.26 8.31
C ASP A 63 12.10 8.43 9.40
N ARG A 64 10.91 8.92 9.03
CA ARG A 64 9.77 9.06 9.94
C ARG A 64 9.28 7.72 10.48
N LEU A 65 9.14 6.71 9.62
CA LEU A 65 8.70 5.37 10.02
C LEU A 65 9.69 4.76 11.01
N THR A 66 10.96 4.69 10.64
CA THR A 66 12.02 4.04 11.43
C THR A 66 12.28 4.79 12.74
N SER A 67 12.15 6.12 12.77
CA SER A 67 12.26 6.90 14.02
C SER A 67 11.17 6.55 15.04
N ARG A 68 9.96 6.22 14.57
CA ARG A 68 8.84 5.84 15.45
C ARG A 68 8.84 4.37 15.81
N PHE A 69 9.20 3.51 14.86
CA PHE A 69 9.23 2.05 14.98
C PHE A 69 10.55 1.51 14.43
N PRO A 70 11.58 1.30 15.27
CA PRO A 70 12.92 0.92 14.82
C PRO A 70 13.00 -0.42 14.08
N ASN A 71 12.02 -1.31 14.28
CA ASN A 71 11.93 -2.59 13.57
C ASN A 71 11.14 -2.49 12.24
N ALA A 72 10.59 -1.34 11.89
CA ALA A 72 9.85 -1.14 10.65
C ALA A 72 10.77 -0.71 9.50
N VAL A 73 10.69 -1.45 8.38
CA VAL A 73 11.49 -1.22 7.17
C VAL A 73 10.55 -0.90 6.02
N MET A 74 10.56 0.34 5.54
CA MET A 74 9.76 0.75 4.38
C MET A 74 10.45 0.35 3.07
N VAL A 75 9.68 -0.25 2.16
CA VAL A 75 10.11 -0.63 0.82
C VAL A 75 9.11 -0.07 -0.19
N HIS A 76 9.58 0.81 -1.06
CA HIS A 76 8.76 1.35 -2.15
C HIS A 76 8.71 0.37 -3.32
N THR A 77 7.53 0.17 -3.90
CA THR A 77 7.43 -0.52 -5.19
C THR A 77 8.17 0.29 -6.26
N PRO A 78 8.65 -0.37 -7.34
CA PRO A 78 9.17 0.35 -8.50
C PRO A 78 8.17 1.39 -9.01
N VAL A 79 8.70 2.46 -9.60
CA VAL A 79 7.86 3.52 -10.18
C VAL A 79 6.98 2.90 -11.26
N HIS A 80 5.70 3.28 -11.28
CA HIS A 80 4.66 2.71 -12.17
C HIS A 80 4.35 1.22 -11.95
N ALA A 81 4.82 0.61 -10.86
CA ALA A 81 4.55 -0.79 -10.51
C ALA A 81 3.75 -0.91 -9.20
N SER A 82 2.84 0.03 -8.92
CA SER A 82 2.02 0.00 -7.70
C SER A 82 1.14 -1.26 -7.61
N TRP A 83 0.77 -1.84 -8.77
CA TRP A 83 0.07 -3.12 -8.90
C TRP A 83 0.78 -4.32 -8.24
N THR A 84 2.08 -4.22 -7.95
CA THR A 84 2.83 -5.23 -7.19
C THR A 84 2.52 -5.19 -5.68
N ASN A 85 1.90 -4.11 -5.20
CA ASN A 85 1.45 -3.97 -3.83
C ASN A 85 0.11 -4.71 -3.64
N GLN A 86 0.13 -5.84 -2.92
CA GLN A 86 -1.04 -6.72 -2.77
C GLN A 86 -2.27 -6.05 -2.13
N ILE A 87 -2.10 -4.96 -1.37
CA ILE A 87 -3.23 -4.21 -0.82
C ILE A 87 -4.13 -3.63 -1.94
N GLU A 88 -3.58 -3.37 -3.14
CA GLU A 88 -4.39 -2.89 -4.28
C GLU A 88 -5.43 -3.93 -4.74
N ILE A 89 -5.14 -5.22 -4.57
CA ILE A 89 -6.12 -6.29 -4.81
C ILE A 89 -7.27 -6.16 -3.81
N PHE A 90 -6.95 -5.96 -2.52
CA PHE A 90 -7.97 -5.76 -1.49
C PHE A 90 -8.82 -4.51 -1.77
N PHE A 91 -8.21 -3.38 -2.16
CA PHE A 91 -8.97 -2.19 -2.55
C PHE A 91 -9.89 -2.45 -3.75
N SER A 92 -9.45 -3.25 -4.73
CA SER A 92 -10.29 -3.68 -5.84
C SER A 92 -11.47 -4.58 -5.40
N ILE A 93 -11.32 -5.33 -4.30
CA ILE A 93 -12.42 -6.09 -3.69
C ILE A 93 -13.38 -5.13 -2.97
N VAL A 94 -12.87 -4.20 -2.16
CA VAL A 94 -13.67 -3.19 -1.46
C VAL A 94 -14.49 -2.36 -2.45
N GLN A 95 -13.87 -1.88 -3.53
CA GLN A 95 -14.56 -1.13 -4.57
C GLN A 95 -15.78 -1.91 -5.10
N ARG A 96 -15.60 -3.20 -5.43
CA ARG A 96 -16.65 -4.02 -6.03
C ARG A 96 -17.71 -4.51 -5.04
N LYS A 97 -17.35 -4.80 -3.79
CA LYS A 97 -18.23 -5.45 -2.81
C LYS A 97 -18.83 -4.52 -1.77
N VAL A 98 -18.22 -3.35 -1.57
CA VAL A 98 -18.62 -2.39 -0.55
C VAL A 98 -19.12 -1.12 -1.21
N VAL A 99 -18.29 -0.50 -2.06
CA VAL A 99 -18.53 0.85 -2.59
C VAL A 99 -19.43 0.85 -3.82
N SER A 100 -19.59 -0.29 -4.49
CA SER A 100 -20.43 -0.41 -5.68
C SER A 100 -21.69 -1.24 -5.41
N PRO A 101 -22.90 -0.73 -5.75
CA PRO A 101 -23.18 0.64 -6.19
C PRO A 101 -22.92 1.67 -5.08
N ASN A 102 -22.68 2.93 -5.45
CA ASN A 102 -22.41 4.03 -4.51
C ASN A 102 -23.74 4.68 -4.08
N ASP A 103 -24.60 3.91 -3.42
CA ASP A 103 -25.98 4.25 -3.07
C ASP A 103 -26.16 4.69 -1.60
N PHE A 104 -25.08 5.16 -0.98
CA PHE A 104 -25.06 5.55 0.43
C PHE A 104 -25.78 6.87 0.71
N THR A 105 -26.44 6.92 1.86
CA THR A 105 -27.17 8.11 2.33
C THR A 105 -26.22 9.14 2.93
N ASP A 106 -25.17 8.68 3.62
CA ASP A 106 -24.14 9.54 4.21
C ASP A 106 -22.78 8.82 4.36
N LEU A 107 -21.79 9.54 4.87
CA LEU A 107 -20.44 8.99 5.08
C LEU A 107 -20.35 8.02 6.26
N ASN A 108 -21.25 8.08 7.25
CA ASN A 108 -21.26 7.12 8.36
C ASN A 108 -21.67 5.74 7.86
N GLU A 109 -22.65 5.66 6.96
CA GLU A 109 -23.06 4.40 6.33
C GLU A 109 -21.88 3.74 5.59
N VAL A 110 -21.08 4.52 4.86
CA VAL A 110 -19.87 4.02 4.19
C VAL A 110 -18.87 3.47 5.21
N ARG A 111 -18.66 4.17 6.34
CA ARG A 111 -17.73 3.72 7.41
C ARG A 111 -18.16 2.41 8.02
N ASP A 112 -19.44 2.29 8.35
CA ASP A 112 -19.97 1.11 9.02
C ASP A 112 -19.95 -0.09 8.07
N ARG A 113 -20.26 0.12 6.78
CA ARG A 113 -20.15 -0.94 5.76
C ARG A 113 -18.70 -1.37 5.55
N LEU A 114 -17.74 -0.44 5.53
CA LEU A 114 -16.32 -0.77 5.44
C LEU A 114 -15.84 -1.59 6.64
N ARG A 115 -16.20 -1.19 7.87
CA ARG A 115 -15.87 -1.93 9.10
C ARG A 115 -16.47 -3.33 9.11
N ALA A 116 -17.77 -3.44 8.85
CA ALA A 116 -18.46 -4.73 8.80
C ALA A 116 -17.91 -5.65 7.69
N PHE A 117 -17.45 -5.06 6.57
CA PHE A 117 -16.78 -5.82 5.52
C PHE A 117 -15.38 -6.28 5.93
N GLU A 118 -14.58 -5.43 6.58
CA GLU A 118 -13.26 -5.79 7.11
C GLU A 118 -13.36 -6.95 8.09
N ASP A 119 -14.27 -6.89 9.07
CA ASP A 119 -14.49 -7.96 10.05
C ASP A 119 -14.83 -9.29 9.36
N ARG A 120 -15.76 -9.25 8.40
CA ARG A 120 -16.18 -10.43 7.63
C ARG A 120 -15.06 -10.98 6.74
N TYR A 121 -14.31 -10.09 6.10
CA TYR A 121 -13.17 -10.46 5.26
C TYR A 121 -12.14 -11.19 6.12
N ASN A 122 -11.69 -10.57 7.22
CA ASN A 122 -10.70 -11.13 8.13
C ASN A 122 -11.12 -12.48 8.75
N ALA A 123 -12.42 -12.72 8.97
CA ALA A 123 -12.92 -13.99 9.51
C ALA A 123 -12.72 -15.20 8.58
N THR A 124 -12.57 -14.98 7.27
CA THR A 124 -12.51 -16.05 6.27
C THR A 124 -11.37 -15.91 5.27
N ALA A 125 -10.60 -14.83 5.37
CA ALA A 125 -9.55 -14.52 4.43
C ALA A 125 -8.49 -15.61 4.40
N GLN A 126 -7.96 -15.82 3.20
CA GLN A 126 -6.81 -16.66 2.94
C GLN A 126 -5.83 -15.85 2.11
N PRO A 127 -4.52 -16.10 2.24
CA PRO A 127 -3.53 -15.36 1.48
C PRO A 127 -3.85 -15.42 -0.02
N PHE A 128 -3.63 -14.32 -0.73
CA PHE A 128 -3.79 -14.34 -2.18
C PHE A 128 -2.84 -15.38 -2.77
N GLN A 129 -3.33 -16.13 -3.76
CA GLN A 129 -2.46 -17.00 -4.56
C GLN A 129 -1.58 -16.13 -5.46
N TRP A 130 -0.53 -15.59 -4.86
CA TRP A 130 0.38 -14.66 -5.50
C TRP A 130 1.29 -15.41 -6.48
N ARG A 131 1.32 -14.97 -7.74
CA ARG A 131 2.08 -15.61 -8.83
C ARG A 131 3.29 -14.80 -9.28
N PHE A 132 3.38 -13.53 -8.89
CA PHE A 132 4.50 -12.66 -9.27
C PHE A 132 5.70 -12.97 -8.39
N THR A 133 6.74 -13.52 -8.99
CA THR A 133 7.93 -14.03 -8.32
C THR A 133 9.04 -12.98 -8.23
N THR A 134 10.11 -13.33 -7.52
CA THR A 134 11.33 -12.52 -7.51
C THR A 134 11.98 -12.42 -8.89
N SER A 135 11.93 -13.50 -9.69
CA SER A 135 12.44 -13.48 -11.07
C SER A 135 11.63 -12.54 -11.96
N ASP A 136 10.30 -12.51 -11.80
CA ASP A 136 9.46 -11.54 -12.53
C ASP A 136 9.79 -10.09 -12.12
N LEU A 137 10.15 -9.87 -10.86
CA LEU A 137 10.61 -8.56 -10.38
C LEU A 137 11.96 -8.18 -11.01
N ASP A 138 12.92 -9.09 -11.06
CA ASP A 138 14.22 -8.85 -11.68
C ASP A 138 14.06 -8.48 -13.18
N ASP A 139 13.21 -9.22 -13.89
CA ASP A 139 12.89 -8.94 -15.29
C ASP A 139 12.20 -7.58 -15.46
N LEU A 140 11.29 -7.23 -14.55
CA LEU A 140 10.62 -5.92 -14.54
C LEU A 140 11.62 -4.79 -14.32
N LEU A 141 12.51 -4.91 -13.33
CA LEU A 141 13.54 -3.92 -13.04
C LEU A 141 14.47 -3.73 -14.23
N ALA A 142 14.96 -4.83 -14.83
CA ALA A 142 15.79 -4.76 -16.02
C ALA A 142 15.10 -4.05 -17.20
N ARG A 143 13.77 -4.21 -17.36
CA ARG A 143 12.98 -3.50 -18.37
C ARG A 143 12.85 -2.01 -18.06
N LEU A 144 12.64 -1.64 -16.80
CA LEU A 144 12.53 -0.24 -16.37
C LEU A 144 13.83 0.52 -16.56
N ASP A 145 14.97 -0.12 -16.26
CA ASP A 145 16.30 0.48 -16.44
C ASP A 145 16.58 0.77 -17.92
N ARG A 146 16.26 -0.18 -18.81
CA ARG A 146 16.38 0.02 -20.27
C ARG A 146 15.55 1.20 -20.76
N ASN A 147 14.29 1.30 -20.32
CA ASN A 147 13.40 2.40 -20.73
C ASN A 147 13.86 3.76 -20.19
N THR A 148 14.45 3.78 -19.00
CA THR A 148 14.99 5.01 -18.39
C THR A 148 16.22 5.49 -19.16
N ALA A 149 17.10 4.57 -19.57
CA ALA A 149 18.25 4.89 -20.42
C ALA A 149 17.83 5.47 -21.78
N VAL A 150 16.88 4.84 -22.48
CA VAL A 150 16.37 5.33 -23.78
C VAL A 150 15.77 6.73 -23.67
N ARG A 151 14.97 7.01 -22.64
CA ARG A 151 14.39 8.35 -22.42
C ARG A 151 15.45 9.42 -22.14
N HIS A 152 16.54 9.06 -21.46
CA HIS A 152 17.65 9.98 -21.24
C HIS A 152 18.42 10.28 -22.53
N GLU A 153 18.58 9.30 -23.42
CA GLU A 153 19.17 9.49 -24.75
C GLU A 153 18.28 10.40 -25.63
N GLU A 154 16.98 10.14 -25.69
CA GLU A 154 16.02 10.94 -26.47
C GLU A 154 15.91 12.39 -25.96
N SER A 155 15.96 12.59 -24.64
CA SER A 155 15.93 13.94 -24.03
C SER A 155 17.25 14.70 -24.17
N SER A 156 18.34 14.05 -24.59
CA SER A 156 19.66 14.67 -24.78
C SER A 156 19.92 15.10 -26.23
N ILE A 157 19.01 14.80 -27.16
CA ILE A 157 19.09 15.27 -28.54
C ILE A 157 18.69 16.76 -28.56
N PRO A 158 19.58 17.69 -28.97
CA PRO A 158 19.23 19.11 -29.05
C PRO A 158 18.09 19.29 -30.05
N GLN A 159 17.03 20.02 -29.65
CA GLN A 159 16.05 20.50 -30.62
C GLN A 159 16.75 21.47 -31.56
N ALA A 160 16.99 21.03 -32.80
CA ALA A 160 17.48 21.90 -33.86
C ALA A 160 16.45 23.02 -34.10
N MET A 161 16.94 24.26 -34.01
CA MET A 161 16.19 25.51 -34.23
C MET A 161 16.05 25.79 -35.72
#